data_AF-A0A9E3SDF2-F1
#
_entry.id   AF-A0A9E3SDF2-F1
#
_cell.length_a   1.000
_cell.length_b   1.000
_cell.length_c   1.000
_cell.angle_alpha   90.00
_cell.angle_beta   90.00
_cell.angle_gamma   90.00
#
_symmetry.space_group_name_H-M   'P 1'
#
loop_
_entity.id
_entity.type
_entity.pdbx_description
1 polymer ?
#
loop_
_entity_poly.entity_id
_entity_poly.type
_entity_poly.pdbx_seq_one_letter_code
_entity_poly.pdbx_strand_id
1 'polypeptide(L)' 'METILLRGDSKANSKLLLELAKKLNFSARKLSPAEVEEFGIGLSIDEGVKSGLLTENEKQDFMRFLKQD' A
#
# COMPACT_ATOMS: atom_id res chain seq x y z
N MET A 1 1.41 -14.17 -4.74
CA MET A 1 1.77 -12.96 -5.51
C MET A 1 2.57 -12.08 -4.60
N GLU A 2 3.69 -11.55 -5.10
CA GLU A 2 4.52 -10.61 -4.35
C GLU A 2 4.33 -9.21 -4.93
N THR A 3 4.31 -8.20 -4.06
CA THR A 3 4.15 -6.79 -4.44
C THR A 3 5.36 -6.01 -3.95
N ILE A 4 5.94 -5.22 -4.84
CA ILE A 4 7.11 -4.37 -4.55
C ILE A 4 6.66 -2.91 -4.63
N LEU A 5 6.93 -2.15 -3.57
CA LEU A 5 6.71 -0.71 -3.53
C LEU A 5 8.06 0.03 -3.64
N LEU A 6 8.19 0.93 -4.61
CA LEU A 6 9.40 1.72 -4.83
C LEU A 6 9.11 3.19 -4.54
N ARG A 7 9.83 3.78 -3.58
CA ARG A 7 9.75 5.21 -3.23
C ARG A 7 11.00 5.94 -3.71
N GLY A 8 10.81 7.05 -4.40
CA GLY A 8 11.90 7.92 -4.85
C GLY A 8 11.38 9.32 -5.16
N ASP A 9 12.30 10.27 -5.26
CA ASP A 9 12.06 11.70 -5.51
C ASP A 9 12.19 12.07 -7.00
N SER A 10 12.98 11.31 -7.77
CA SER A 10 13.18 11.53 -9.21
C SER A 10 12.04 10.96 -10.05
N LYS A 11 11.24 11.87 -10.64
CA LYS A 11 10.19 11.50 -11.62
C LYS A 11 10.77 10.73 -12.82
N ALA A 12 11.95 11.12 -13.31
CA ALA A 12 12.59 10.47 -14.46
C ALA A 12 12.94 9.00 -14.16
N ASN A 13 13.53 8.73 -12.99
CA ASN A 13 13.89 7.37 -12.59
C ASN A 13 12.64 6.51 -12.37
N SER A 14 11.59 7.08 -11.75
CA SER A 14 10.33 6.35 -11.56
C SER A 14 9.68 5.93 -12.89
N LYS A 15 9.78 6.76 -13.93
CA LYS A 15 9.29 6.45 -15.27
C LYS A 15 10.10 5.33 -15.91
N LEU A 16 11.43 5.38 -15.81
CA LEU A 16 12.31 4.34 -16.33
C LEU A 16 12.00 2.96 -15.71
N LEU A 17 11.83 2.92 -14.39
CA LEU A 17 11.49 1.70 -13.67
C LEU A 17 10.13 1.14 -14.09
N LEU A 18 9.14 2.00 -14.30
CA LEU A 18 7.82 1.60 -14.78
C LEU A 18 7.89 0.99 -16.19
N GLU A 19 8.66 1.59 -17.09
CA GLU A 19 8.85 1.07 -18.46
C GLU A 19 9.58 -0.27 -18.45
N LEU A 20 10.60 -0.42 -17.62
CA LEU A 20 11.32 -1.69 -17.45
C LEU A 20 10.40 -2.80 -16.93
N ALA A 21 9.60 -2.51 -15.88
CA ALA A 21 8.67 -3.47 -15.32
C ALA A 21 7.67 -3.97 -16.37
N LYS A 22 7.12 -3.05 -17.19
CA LYS A 22 6.23 -3.42 -18.30
C LYS A 22 6.91 -4.29 -19.35
N LYS A 23 8.17 -4.00 -19.71
CA LYS A 23 8.96 -4.81 -20.66
C LYS A 23 9.22 -6.23 -20.15
N LEU A 24 9.33 -6.39 -18.84
CA LEU A 24 9.51 -7.68 -18.18
C LEU A 24 8.19 -8.39 -17.87
N ASN A 25 7.07 -7.92 -18.44
CA ASN A 25 5.71 -8.44 -18.23
C ASN A 25 5.22 -8.38 -16.78
N PHE A 26 5.74 -7.46 -15.95
CA PHE A 26 5.15 -7.16 -14.66
C PHE A 26 3.94 -6.23 -14.82
N SER A 27 2.92 -6.45 -13.98
CA SER A 27 1.88 -5.46 -13.76
C SER A 27 2.44 -4.35 -12.87
N ALA A 28 2.61 -3.15 -13.44
CA ALA A 28 3.16 -2.00 -12.73
C ALA A 28 2.31 -0.75 -12.98
N ARG A 29 1.99 -0.05 -11.90
CA ARG A 29 1.22 1.19 -11.91
C ARG A 29 1.80 2.19 -10.92
N LYS A 30 1.61 3.48 -11.19
CA LYS A 30 1.93 4.53 -10.24
C LYS A 30 0.76 4.69 -9.27
N LEU A 31 1.07 4.76 -7.98
CA LEU A 31 0.10 5.06 -6.93
C LEU A 31 -0.01 6.58 -6.74
N SER A 32 -1.23 7.05 -6.51
CA SER A 32 -1.50 8.39 -6.01
C SER A 32 -1.13 8.51 -4.53
N PRO A 33 -0.94 9.74 -3.99
CA PRO A 33 -0.69 9.92 -2.57
C PRO A 33 -1.74 9.26 -1.66
N ALA A 34 -3.03 9.38 -2.02
CA ALA A 34 -4.13 8.77 -1.27
C ALA A 34 -4.03 7.23 -1.25
N GLU A 35 -3.69 6.60 -2.38
CA GLU A 35 -3.49 5.15 -2.43
C GLU A 35 -2.27 4.68 -1.64
N VAL A 36 -1.23 5.50 -1.55
CA VAL A 36 -0.04 5.20 -0.72
C VAL A 36 -0.40 5.28 0.76
N GLU A 37 -1.20 6.26 1.16
CA GLU A 37 -1.69 6.40 2.52
C GLU A 37 -2.59 5.23 2.92
N GLU A 38 -3.58 4.90 2.08
CA GLU A 38 -4.48 3.76 2.29
C GLU A 38 -3.70 2.44 2.41
N PHE A 39 -2.69 2.24 1.55
CA PHE A 39 -1.81 1.08 1.64
C PHE A 39 -1.02 1.05 2.95
N GLY A 40 -0.48 2.19 3.40
CA GLY A 40 0.24 2.30 4.66
C GLY A 40 -0.63 2.03 5.89
N ILE A 41 -1.88 2.51 5.87
CA ILE A 41 -2.89 2.20 6.91
C ILE A 41 -3.16 0.70 6.93
N GLY A 42 -3.40 0.09 5.76
CA GLY A 42 -3.62 -1.35 5.63
C GLY A 42 -2.48 -2.19 6.20
N LEU A 43 -1.22 -1.82 5.91
CA LEU A 43 -0.05 -2.49 6.48
C LEU A 43 0.02 -2.37 8.00
N SER A 44 -0.24 -1.17 8.53
CA SER A 44 -0.19 -0.90 9.98
C SER A 44 -1.25 -1.69 10.75
N ILE A 45 -2.46 -1.82 10.18
CA ILE A 45 -3.53 -2.64 10.74
C ILE A 45 -3.13 -4.11 10.75
N ASP A 46 -2.63 -4.63 9.62
CA ASP A 46 -2.23 -6.03 9.49
C ASP A 46 -1.08 -6.38 10.47
N GLU A 47 -0.09 -5.49 10.62
CA GLU A 47 0.96 -5.60 11.62
C GLU A 47 0.41 -5.56 13.05
N GLY A 48 -0.53 -4.67 13.35
CA GLY A 48 -1.20 -4.58 14.65
C GLY A 48 -1.93 -5.88 15.04
N VAL A 49 -2.65 -6.48 14.08
CA VAL A 49 -3.32 -7.77 14.29
C VAL A 49 -2.31 -8.90 14.47
N LYS A 50 -1.29 -8.99 13.63
CA LYS A 50 -0.25 -10.03 13.70
C LYS A 50 0.58 -9.96 14.98
N SER A 51 0.85 -8.77 15.48
CA SER A 51 1.58 -8.54 16.73
C SER A 51 0.73 -8.71 17.99
N GLY A 52 -0.60 -8.85 17.85
CA GLY A 52 -1.53 -8.91 18.97
C GLY A 52 -1.73 -7.57 19.69
N LEU A 53 -1.23 -6.48 19.12
CA LEU A 53 -1.46 -5.10 19.60
C LEU A 53 -2.87 -4.60 19.27
N LEU A 54 -3.53 -5.25 18.31
CA LEU A 54 -4.89 -4.97 17.87
C LEU A 54 -5.68 -6.28 17.82
N THR A 55 -6.80 -6.34 18.53
CA THR A 55 -7.72 -7.48 18.40
C THR A 55 -8.51 -7.40 17.10
N GLU A 56 -9.02 -8.53 16.60
CA GLU A 56 -9.85 -8.54 15.39
C GLU A 56 -11.14 -7.72 15.57
N ASN A 57 -11.69 -7.63 16.79
CA ASN A 57 -12.85 -6.77 17.08
C ASN A 57 -12.52 -5.28 16.94
N GLU A 58 -11.40 -4.83 17.51
CA GLU A 58 -10.94 -3.43 17.40
C GLU A 58 -10.65 -3.03 15.95
N LYS A 59 -10.11 -3.96 15.15
CA LYS A 59 -9.98 -3.78 13.70
C LYS A 59 -11.32 -3.56 13.02
N GLN A 60 -12.33 -4.39 13.32
CA GLN A 60 -13.65 -4.25 12.69
C GLN A 60 -14.32 -2.92 13.04
N ASP A 61 -14.16 -2.44 14.27
CA ASP A 61 -14.70 -1.14 14.69
C ASP A 61 -13.99 0.03 14.01
N PHE A 62 -12.66 -0.03 13.89
CA PHE A 62 -11.89 0.98 13.16
C PHE A 62 -12.24 1.03 11.66
N MET A 63 -12.39 -0.13 11.02
CA MET A 63 -12.79 -0.21 9.60
C MET A 63 -14.23 0.28 9.37
N ARG A 64 -15.12 0.23 10.37
CA ARG A 64 -16.45 0.83 10.30
C ARG A 64 -16.41 2.34 10.41
N PHE A 65 -15.58 2.86 11.33
CA PHE A 65 -15.36 4.30 11.46
C PHE A 65 -14.83 4.91 10.15
N LEU A 66 -13.82 4.31 9.53
CA LEU A 66 -13.26 4.78 8.25
C LEU A 66 -14.25 4.77 7.06
N LYS A 67 -15.38 4.06 7.15
CA LYS A 67 -16.40 4.01 6.09
C LYS A 67 -17.54 5.01 6.29
N GLN A 68 -17.55 5.73 7.42
CA GLN A 68 -18.60 6.71 7.74
C GLN A 68 -18.24 8.15 7.34
N ASP A 69 -16.97 8.40 7.02
CA ASP A 69 -16.47 9.63 6.37
C ASP A 69 -16.34 9.43 4.84
#